data_AF-R5JA68-F1
#
_entry.id   AF-R5JA68-F1
#
_cell.length_a   1.000
_cell.length_b   1.000
_cell.length_c   1.000
_cell.angle_alpha   90.00
_cell.angle_beta   90.00
_cell.angle_gamma   90.00
#
_symmetry.space_group_name_H-M   'P 1'
#
loop_
_entity.id
_entity.type
_entity.pdbx_description
1 polymer ?
#
loop_
_entity_poly.entity_id
_entity_poly.type
_entity_poly.pdbx_seq_one_letter_code
_entity_poly.pdbx_strand_id
1 'polypeptide(L)' 'MNKVIKLYKDNIKYIENSFKYDINNGVIEGKNNLIKCIKRIAFGYRKYDHFVARVFLISGMIKG' A
#
# COMPACT_ATOMS: atom_id res chain seq x y z
N MET A 1 -15.68 20.48 5.09
CA MET A 1 -14.52 21.06 5.81
C MET A 1 -14.36 20.50 7.24
N ASN A 2 -15.41 20.49 8.06
CA ASN A 2 -15.33 20.08 9.48
C ASN A 2 -14.77 18.66 9.73
N LYS A 3 -15.08 17.68 8.86
CA LYS A 3 -14.55 16.30 8.97
C LYS A 3 -13.03 16.24 8.80
N VAL A 4 -12.48 17.01 7.85
CA VAL A 4 -11.04 17.07 7.58
C VAL A 4 -10.32 17.67 8.79
N ILE A 5 -10.83 18.79 9.32
CA ILE A 5 -10.28 19.45 10.52
C ILE A 5 -10.30 18.51 11.73
N LYS A 6 -11.39 17.76 11.92
CA LYS A 6 -11.49 16.76 12.99
C LYS A 6 -10.44 15.65 12.81
N LEU A 7 -10.31 15.09 11.62
CA LEU A 7 -9.31 14.06 11.31
C LEU A 7 -7.88 14.56 11.58
N TYR A 8 -7.55 15.79 11.19
CA TYR A 8 -6.25 16.39 11.48
C TYR A 8 -6.01 16.48 12.98
N LYS A 9 -6.95 17.04 13.74
CA LYS A 9 -6.85 17.16 15.21
C LYS A 9 -6.65 15.80 15.88
N ASP A 10 -7.40 14.79 15.44
CA ASP A 10 -7.33 13.43 15.99
C ASP A 10 -5.98 12.74 15.65
N ASN A 11 -5.26 13.18 14.61
CA ASN A 11 -4.03 12.56 14.12
C ASN A 11 -2.76 13.42 14.26
N ILE A 12 -2.81 14.57 14.96
CA ILE A 12 -1.65 15.47 15.16
C ILE A 12 -0.41 14.71 15.64
N LYS A 13 -0.57 13.79 16.59
CA LYS A 13 0.54 13.00 17.14
C LYS A 13 1.30 12.19 16.07
N TYR A 14 0.60 11.65 15.07
CA TYR A 14 1.23 10.89 13.99
C TYR A 14 1.97 11.81 13.02
N ILE A 15 1.42 12.99 12.79
CA ILE A 15 2.04 14.04 11.97
C ILE A 15 3.35 14.49 12.64
N GLU A 16 3.34 14.79 13.95
CA GLU A 16 4.54 15.13 14.71
C GLU A 16 5.59 14.01 14.67
N ASN A 17 5.17 12.76 14.81
CA ASN A 17 6.07 11.61 14.70
C ASN A 17 6.70 11.49 13.30
N SER A 18 5.98 11.84 12.23
CA SER A 18 6.53 11.80 10.86
C SER A 18 7.66 12.80 10.63
N PHE A 19 7.71 13.91 11.38
CA PHE A 19 8.84 14.84 11.36
C PHE A 19 9.99 14.40 12.25
N LYS A 20 9.72 13.59 13.27
CA LYS A 20 10.72 13.12 14.24
C LYS A 20 11.52 11.92 13.73
N TYR A 21 10.87 11.02 13.00
CA TYR A 21 11.48 9.80 12.49
C TYR A 21 11.64 9.87 10.98
N ASP A 22 12.77 9.39 10.46
CA ASP A 22 13.03 9.29 9.02
C ASP A 22 12.30 8.10 8.36
N ILE A 23 11.08 7.81 8.84
CA ILE A 23 10.24 6.74 8.33
C ILE A 23 9.34 7.33 7.25
N ASN A 24 9.65 7.02 5.99
CA ASN A 24 8.79 7.38 4.87
C ASN A 24 7.76 6.29 4.57
N ASN A 25 6.57 6.70 4.13
CA ASN A 25 5.54 5.78 3.63
C ASN A 25 5.76 5.36 2.17
N GLY A 26 6.77 5.91 1.49
CA GLY A 26 7.06 5.68 0.07
C GLY A 26 7.31 4.22 -0.28
N VAL A 27 7.99 3.44 0.58
CA VAL A 27 8.17 2.00 0.34
C VAL A 27 6.83 1.25 0.37
N ILE A 28 5.95 1.59 1.31
CA ILE A 28 4.62 0.99 1.46
C ILE A 28 3.73 1.41 0.29
N GLU A 29 3.75 2.69 -0.07
CA GLU A 29 3.03 3.25 -1.22
C GLU A 29 3.47 2.62 -2.53
N GLY A 30 4.78 2.42 -2.73
CA GLY A 30 5.35 1.73 -3.88
C GLY A 30 4.82 0.30 -4.02
N LYS A 31 4.82 -0.47 -2.92
CA LYS A 31 4.23 -1.82 -2.89
C LYS A 31 2.74 -1.79 -3.20
N ASN A 32 1.98 -0.86 -2.62
CA ASN A 32 0.54 -0.73 -2.87
C ASN A 32 0.25 -0.36 -4.34
N ASN A 33 1.07 0.50 -4.94
CA ASN A 33 0.92 0.87 -6.35
C ASN A 33 1.20 -0.32 -7.28
N LEU A 34 2.25 -1.09 -7.00
CA LEU A 34 2.56 -2.32 -7.73
C LEU A 34 1.37 -3.30 -7.70
N ILE A 35 0.80 -3.56 -6.51
CA ILE A 35 -0.36 -4.46 -6.37
C ILE A 35 -1.57 -3.93 -7.17
N LYS A 36 -1.82 -2.62 -7.13
CA LYS A 36 -2.89 -1.99 -7.94
C LYS A 36 -2.65 -2.16 -9.44
N CYS A 37 -1.40 -2.02 -9.91
CA CYS A 37 -1.04 -2.30 -11.30
C CYS A 37 -1.29 -3.75 -11.67
N ILE A 38 -0.86 -4.70 -10.84
CA ILE A 38 -1.08 -6.14 -11.08
C ILE A 38 -2.58 -6.45 -11.12
N LYS A 39 -3.36 -5.88 -10.20
CA LYS A 39 -4.83 -6.03 -10.17
C LYS A 39 -5.49 -5.54 -11.47
N ARG A 40 -5.01 -4.42 -12.03
CA ARG A 40 -5.52 -3.89 -13.31
C ARG A 40 -5.23 -4.80 -14.51
N ILE A 41 -4.21 -5.65 -14.46
CA ILE A 41 -3.87 -6.59 -15.54
C ILE A 41 -4.27 -8.04 -15.21
N ALA A 42 -4.91 -8.26 -14.06
CA ALA A 42 -5.31 -9.58 -13.58
C ALA A 42 -6.73 -9.98 -14.03
N PHE A 43 -7.19 -9.44 -15.16
CA PHE A 43 -8.43 -9.91 -15.77
C PHE A 43 -8.28 -11.40 -16.15
N GLY A 44 -9.32 -12.20 -15.86
CA GLY A 44 -9.33 -13.65 -16.15
C GLY A 44 -8.86 -14.57 -15.01
N TYR A 45 -8.39 -14.03 -13.88
CA TYR A 45 -8.11 -14.86 -12.70
C TYR A 45 -9.42 -15.33 -12.06
N ARG A 46 -9.65 -16.66 -12.07
CA ARG A 46 -10.84 -17.29 -11.48
C ARG A 46 -10.67 -17.58 -9.98
N LYS A 47 -9.44 -17.70 -9.50
CA LYS A 47 -9.11 -17.94 -8.08
C LYS A 47 -8.22 -16.82 -7.54
N TYR A 48 -8.53 -16.38 -6.32
CA TYR A 48 -7.78 -15.34 -5.61
C TYR A 48 -6.34 -15.77 -5.32
N ASP A 49 -6.12 -17.03 -4.95
CA ASP A 49 -4.78 -17.54 -4.59
C ASP A 49 -3.80 -17.42 -5.75
N HIS A 50 -4.26 -17.61 -6.99
CA HIS A 50 -3.42 -17.43 -8.19
C HIS A 50 -3.06 -15.96 -8.43
N PHE A 51 -3.95 -15.03 -8.09
CA PHE A 51 -3.65 -13.60 -8.13
C PHE A 51 -2.59 -13.24 -7.08
N VAL A 52 -2.75 -13.75 -5.85
CA VAL A 52 -1.78 -13.53 -4.76
C VAL A 52 -0.42 -14.13 -5.09
N ALA A 53 -0.38 -15.34 -5.63
CA ALA A 53 0.86 -15.98 -6.08
C ALA A 53 1.58 -15.13 -7.14
N ARG A 54 0.83 -14.58 -8.11
CA ARG A 54 1.41 -13.66 -9.11
C ARG A 54 1.93 -12.36 -8.47
N VAL A 55 1.24 -11.80 -7.49
CA VAL A 55 1.72 -10.64 -6.74
C VAL A 55 3.05 -10.96 -6.06
N PHE A 56 3.19 -12.11 -5.42
CA PHE A 56 4.42 -12.52 -4.74
C PHE A 56 5.57 -12.85 -5.68
N LEU A 57 5.29 -13.41 -6.85
CA LEU A 57 6.30 -13.63 -7.89
C LEU A 57 6.82 -12.30 -8.44
N ILE A 58 5.93 -11.36 -8.77
CA ILE A 58 6.32 -10.05 -9.33
C ILE A 58 7.00 -9.18 -8.27
N SER A 59 6.58 -9.26 -7.01
CA SER A 59 7.24 -8.53 -5.92
C SER A 59 8.58 -9.14 -5.49
N GLY A 60 8.99 -10.26 -6.09
CA GLY A 60 10.24 -10.97 -5.79
C GLY A 60 10.27 -11.65 -4.42
N MET A 61 9.10 -11.83 -3.79
CA MET A 61 9.00 -12.51 -2.48
C MET A 61 9.10 -14.03 -2.61
N ILE A 62 8.76 -14.57 -3.78
CA ILE A 62 8.96 -15.98 -4.12
C ILE A 62 9.88 -16.01 -5.35
N LYS A 63 10.93 -16.82 -5.31
CA LYS A 63 11.76 -17.13 -6.48
C LYS A 63 11.12 -18.31 -7.21
N GLY A 64 10.87 -18.13 -8.50
CA GLY A 64 10.44 -19.19 -9.41
C GLY A 64 11.59 -20.12 -9.77
#